data_AF-A0A8H3HHB8-F1
#
_entry.id   AF-A0A8H3HHB8-F1
#
_cell.length_a   1.000
_cell.length_b   1.000
_cell.length_c   1.000
_cell.angle_alpha   90.00
_cell.angle_beta   90.00
_cell.angle_gamma   90.00
#
_symmetry.space_group_name_H-M   'P 1'
#
loop_
_entity.id
_entity.type
_entity.pdbx_description
1 polymer ?
#
loop_
_entity_poly.entity_id
_entity_poly.type
_entity_poly.pdbx_seq_one_letter_code
_entity_poly.pdbx_strand_id
1 'polypeptide(L)'
;MRITDGGDMIHARGYHKLRSDGRDAAFVRYQQMVDRLSHRPRAREDLNKQSSYVQLRHVFQLDLPPKTVVNRTENPRSLLLAMVYEAPVTRETTYQYPVVWYEGELSTGEIIDASTIACTGGRVKDNKCCWIVDRSSGAGDIEFIDE
;
A
#
# COMPACT_ATOMS: atom_id res chain seq x y z
N MET A 1 4.84 -9.75 -6.16
CA MET A 1 4.10 -8.76 -6.96
C MET A 1 5.11 -7.77 -7.54
N ARG A 2 4.88 -7.18 -8.70
CA ARG A 2 5.77 -6.21 -9.32
C ARG A 2 4.96 -5.03 -9.84
N ILE A 3 5.52 -3.82 -9.75
CA ILE A 3 4.96 -2.66 -10.45
C ILE A 3 5.34 -2.81 -11.93
N THR A 4 4.41 -2.56 -12.84
CA THR A 4 4.61 -2.67 -14.29
C THR A 4 5.73 -1.75 -14.78
N ASP A 5 6.17 -1.95 -16.02
CA ASP A 5 7.16 -1.08 -16.69
C ASP A 5 8.54 -1.02 -16.01
N GLY A 6 8.93 -2.12 -15.36
CA GLY A 6 10.27 -2.26 -14.80
C GLY A 6 10.40 -1.83 -13.33
N GLY A 7 9.29 -1.63 -12.62
CA GLY A 7 9.29 -1.25 -11.21
C GLY A 7 9.84 -2.31 -10.25
N ASP A 8 9.97 -1.89 -8.98
CA ASP A 8 10.50 -2.73 -7.90
C ASP A 8 9.65 -3.98 -7.66
N MET A 9 10.30 -5.10 -7.36
CA MET A 9 9.63 -6.33 -6.92
C MET A 9 9.24 -6.20 -5.44
N ILE A 10 7.97 -6.43 -5.15
CA ILE A 10 7.36 -6.33 -3.83
C ILE A 10 7.16 -7.74 -3.27
N HIS A 11 7.78 -7.97 -2.12
CA HIS A 11 7.65 -9.21 -1.36
C HIS A 11 6.83 -8.99 -0.10
N ALA A 12 5.82 -9.80 0.11
CA ALA A 12 5.03 -9.72 1.34
C ALA A 12 5.84 -10.28 2.53
N ARG A 13 5.88 -9.54 3.63
CA ARG A 13 6.69 -9.87 4.81
C ARG A 13 6.25 -11.16 5.51
N GLY A 14 5.00 -11.57 5.32
CA GLY A 14 4.46 -12.82 5.86
C GLY A 14 4.99 -14.07 5.15
N TYR A 15 5.46 -13.96 3.90
CA TYR A 15 6.00 -15.09 3.14
C TYR A 15 7.52 -15.21 3.23
N HIS A 16 8.24 -14.09 3.41
CA HIS A 16 9.70 -14.07 3.44
C HIS A 16 10.27 -13.47 4.72
N LYS A 17 11.21 -14.18 5.34
CA LYS A 17 12.04 -13.60 6.41
C LYS A 17 13.04 -12.62 5.79
N LEU A 18 13.16 -11.43 6.37
CA LEU A 18 14.18 -10.48 5.97
C LEU A 18 15.55 -10.99 6.36
N ARG A 19 16.47 -10.98 5.40
CA ARG A 19 17.89 -11.22 5.67
C ARG A 19 18.44 -10.05 6.48
N SER A 20 19.47 -10.28 7.29
CA SER A 20 20.10 -9.23 8.10
C SER A 20 20.65 -8.06 7.26
N ASP A 21 21.03 -8.35 6.02
CA ASP A 21 21.52 -7.41 5.00
C ASP A 21 20.46 -7.03 3.95
N GLY A 22 19.26 -7.60 4.05
CA GLY A 22 18.19 -7.44 3.08
C GLY A 22 17.45 -6.11 3.23
N ARG A 23 17.14 -5.48 2.11
CA ARG A 23 16.21 -4.33 2.08
C ARG A 23 14.78 -4.82 2.32
N ASP A 24 14.00 -4.08 3.11
CA ASP A 24 12.59 -4.42 3.35
C ASP A 24 11.71 -3.99 2.18
N ALA A 25 11.64 -4.83 1.15
CA ALA A 25 10.80 -4.63 -0.03
C ALA A 25 9.29 -4.85 0.22
N ALA A 26 8.89 -5.05 1.48
CA ALA A 26 7.51 -5.19 1.91
C ALA A 26 6.85 -3.85 2.27
N PHE A 27 7.63 -2.78 2.47
CA PHE A 27 7.08 -1.50 2.85
C PHE A 27 6.66 -0.72 1.60
N VAL A 28 5.40 -0.33 1.54
CA VAL A 28 4.78 0.25 0.35
C VAL A 28 3.93 1.47 0.72
N ARG A 29 3.75 2.36 -0.25
CA ARG A 29 2.74 3.41 -0.22
C ARG A 29 1.54 2.94 -1.01
N TYR A 30 0.35 3.05 -0.44
CA TYR A 30 -0.90 2.87 -1.19
C TYR A 30 -1.68 4.18 -1.21
N GLN A 31 -2.53 4.36 -2.22
CA GLN A 31 -3.29 5.57 -2.44
C GLN A 31 -4.77 5.27 -2.58
N GLN A 32 -5.60 5.95 -1.79
CA GLN A 32 -7.04 5.80 -1.80
C GLN A 32 -7.74 7.16 -1.82
N MET A 33 -8.98 7.17 -2.29
CA MET A 33 -9.87 8.31 -2.20
C MET A 33 -10.60 8.26 -0.85
N VAL A 34 -10.32 9.23 0.02
CA VAL A 34 -10.89 9.32 1.36
C VAL A 34 -11.89 10.47 1.39
N ASP A 35 -13.12 10.20 1.85
CA ASP A 35 -14.13 11.22 2.05
C ASP A 35 -13.81 12.09 3.28
N ARG A 36 -13.54 13.37 3.03
CA ARG A 36 -13.26 14.37 4.07
C ARG A 36 -14.48 14.65 4.95
N LEU A 37 -15.68 14.39 4.42
CA LEU A 37 -16.96 14.61 5.10
C LEU A 37 -17.56 13.31 5.62
N SER A 38 -16.79 12.23 5.76
CA SER A 38 -17.23 10.94 6.33
C SER A 38 -17.88 11.04 7.72
N HIS A 39 -17.50 12.06 8.50
CA HIS A 39 -18.13 12.40 9.78
C HIS A 39 -19.53 13.04 9.65
N ARG A 40 -20.01 13.34 8.43
CA ARG A 40 -21.31 13.94 8.11
C ARG A 40 -22.08 13.03 7.15
N PRO A 41 -22.88 12.07 7.65
CA PRO A 41 -23.50 11.01 6.84
C PRO A 41 -24.46 11.44 5.71
N ARG A 42 -24.83 12.72 5.64
CA ARG A 42 -25.75 13.28 4.62
C ARG A 42 -25.11 14.36 3.76
N ALA A 43 -23.84 14.67 3.99
CA ALA A 43 -23.12 15.57 3.11
C ALA A 43 -22.89 14.86 1.76
N ARG A 44 -22.83 15.65 0.69
CA ARG A 44 -22.31 15.14 -0.58
C ARG A 44 -20.84 14.78 -0.37
N GLU A 45 -20.42 13.64 -0.92
CA GLU A 45 -19.04 13.16 -0.84
C GLU A 45 -18.04 14.24 -1.27
N ASP A 46 -16.97 14.41 -0.49
CA ASP A 46 -15.81 15.25 -0.81
C ASP A 46 -14.55 14.37 -0.76
N LEU A 47 -14.30 13.68 -1.87
CA LEU A 47 -13.23 12.69 -1.98
C LEU A 47 -11.89 13.37 -2.24
N ASN A 48 -10.90 13.06 -1.41
CA ASN A 48 -9.52 13.50 -1.60
C ASN A 48 -8.56 12.30 -1.65
N LYS A 49 -7.59 12.37 -2.56
CA LYS A 49 -6.55 11.34 -2.67
C LYS A 49 -5.62 11.44 -1.48
N GLN A 50 -5.59 10.39 -0.66
CA GLN A 50 -4.68 10.26 0.47
C GLN A 50 -3.72 9.11 0.22
N SER A 51 -2.48 9.30 0.67
CA SER A 51 -1.47 8.24 0.67
C SER A 51 -1.30 7.75 2.09
N SER A 52 -1.20 6.43 2.26
CA SER A 52 -0.86 5.79 3.52
C SER A 52 0.35 4.87 3.29
N TYR A 53 1.10 4.61 4.35
CA TYR A 53 2.34 3.83 4.28
C TYR A 53 2.18 2.58 5.13
N VAL A 54 2.48 1.43 4.55
CA VAL A 54 2.16 0.15 5.15
C VAL A 54 3.25 -0.87 4.91
N GLN A 55 3.29 -1.89 5.75
CA GLN A 55 4.02 -3.11 5.45
C GLN A 55 3.04 -4.16 4.91
N LEU A 56 3.29 -4.62 3.68
CA LEU A 56 2.60 -5.74 3.07
C LEU A 56 2.89 -7.03 3.84
N ARG A 57 1.85 -7.73 4.27
CA ARG A 57 1.92 -8.97 5.03
C ARG A 57 1.63 -10.18 4.17
N HIS A 58 0.49 -10.16 3.48
CA HIS A 58 0.04 -11.24 2.59
C HIS A 58 -0.67 -10.65 1.39
N VAL A 59 -0.66 -11.40 0.28
CA VAL A 59 -1.47 -11.12 -0.91
C VAL A 59 -2.36 -12.32 -1.14
N PHE A 60 -3.63 -12.07 -1.43
CA PHE A 60 -4.64 -13.06 -1.76
C PHE A 60 -5.17 -12.77 -3.16
N GLN A 61 -5.33 -13.81 -3.95
CA GLN A 61 -6.06 -13.74 -5.21
C GLN A 61 -7.44 -14.35 -4.99
N LEU A 62 -8.48 -13.55 -5.26
CA LEU A 62 -9.85 -14.02 -5.34
C LEU A 62 -10.26 -14.11 -6.81
N ASP A 63 -10.50 -15.32 -7.28
CA ASP A 63 -11.08 -15.52 -8.61
C ASP A 63 -12.59 -15.31 -8.54
N LEU A 64 -13.08 -14.35 -9.31
CA LEU A 64 -14.48 -13.97 -9.41
C LEU A 64 -15.09 -14.59 -10.67
N PRO A 65 -15.96 -15.61 -10.53
CA PRO A 65 -16.62 -16.23 -11.66
C PRO A 65 -17.49 -15.21 -12.43
N PRO A 66 -17.63 -15.38 -13.76
CA PRO A 66 -18.48 -14.51 -14.56
C PRO A 66 -19.96 -14.61 -14.14
N LYS A 67 -20.75 -13.59 -14.48
CA LYS A 67 -22.21 -13.52 -14.22
C LYS A 67 -22.61 -13.66 -12.75
N THR A 68 -21.74 -13.25 -11.84
CA THR A 68 -22.03 -13.18 -10.40
C THR A 68 -22.44 -11.76 -10.00
N VAL A 69 -22.97 -11.60 -8.78
CA VAL A 69 -23.32 -10.27 -8.24
C VAL A 69 -22.10 -9.34 -8.19
N VAL A 70 -20.92 -9.91 -7.93
CA VAL A 70 -19.64 -9.20 -7.77
C VAL A 70 -18.82 -9.11 -9.07
N ASN A 71 -19.05 -10.00 -10.04
CA ASN A 71 -18.50 -9.92 -11.40
C ASN A 71 -19.63 -10.11 -12.42
N ARG A 72 -20.20 -9.00 -12.87
CA ARG A 72 -21.29 -8.97 -13.86
C ARG A 72 -20.82 -9.15 -15.31
N THR A 73 -19.51 -9.28 -15.53
CA THR A 73 -18.96 -9.44 -16.87
C THR A 73 -19.09 -10.88 -17.34
N GLU A 74 -18.92 -11.09 -18.65
CA GLU A 74 -18.94 -12.41 -19.29
C GLU A 74 -17.65 -13.21 -19.01
N ASN A 75 -16.57 -12.54 -18.58
CA ASN A 75 -15.26 -13.16 -18.38
C ASN A 75 -14.94 -13.34 -16.89
N PRO A 76 -14.16 -14.37 -16.51
CA PRO A 76 -13.61 -14.45 -15.17
C PRO A 76 -12.69 -13.25 -14.89
N ARG A 77 -12.67 -12.80 -13.63
CA ARG A 77 -11.82 -11.71 -13.18
C ARG A 77 -11.13 -12.10 -11.88
N SER A 78 -9.87 -11.75 -11.71
CA SER A 78 -9.18 -11.89 -10.44
C SER A 78 -9.16 -10.56 -9.69
N LEU A 79 -9.45 -10.60 -8.39
CA LEU A 79 -9.31 -9.49 -7.45
C LEU A 79 -8.12 -9.78 -6.53
N LEU A 80 -7.16 -8.87 -6.50
CA LEU A 80 -6.00 -8.97 -5.64
C LEU A 80 -6.26 -8.18 -4.35
N LEU A 81 -6.23 -8.87 -3.22
CA LEU A 81 -6.34 -8.28 -1.89
C LEU A 81 -5.00 -8.37 -1.18
N ALA A 82 -4.67 -7.34 -0.42
CA ALA A 82 -3.45 -7.26 0.36
C ALA A 82 -3.77 -7.10 1.84
N MET A 83 -3.24 -7.99 2.67
CA MET A 83 -3.18 -7.76 4.12
C MET A 83 -1.99 -6.88 4.43
N VAL A 84 -2.23 -5.79 5.16
CA VAL A 84 -1.23 -4.77 5.45
C VAL A 84 -1.23 -4.39 6.93
N TYR A 85 -0.09 -3.93 7.43
CA TYR A 85 0.03 -3.24 8.71
C TYR A 85 0.41 -1.79 8.45
N GLU A 86 -0.42 -0.85 8.92
CA GLU A 86 -0.24 0.57 8.65
C GLU A 86 0.78 1.21 9.61
N ALA A 87 1.62 2.10 9.07
CA ALA A 87 2.50 2.92 9.87
C ALA A 87 1.75 4.20 10.30
N PRO A 88 1.77 4.56 11.60
CA PRO A 88 1.15 5.79 12.10
C PRO A 88 2.01 7.00 11.72
N VAL A 89 1.98 7.39 10.45
CA VAL A 89 2.90 8.38 9.90
C VAL A 89 2.54 9.81 10.29
N THR A 90 3.57 10.58 10.60
CA THR A 90 3.55 12.04 10.66
C THR A 90 4.17 12.58 9.38
N ARG A 91 3.50 13.56 8.78
CA ARG A 91 4.04 14.34 7.67
C ARG A 91 4.43 15.71 8.15
N GLU A 92 5.67 16.08 7.92
CA GLU A 92 6.20 17.37 8.31
C GLU A 92 6.63 18.16 7.08
N THR A 93 6.07 19.36 6.93
CA THR A 93 6.27 20.25 5.78
C THR A 93 7.08 21.49 6.14
N THR A 94 7.67 21.54 7.34
CA THR A 94 8.49 22.66 7.84
C THR A 94 9.86 22.71 7.16
N TYR A 95 10.35 21.56 6.67
CA TYR A 95 11.60 21.44 5.93
C TYR A 95 11.45 21.88 4.47
N GLN A 96 12.59 22.12 3.80
CA GLN A 96 12.63 22.43 2.36
C GLN A 96 11.92 21.36 1.50
N TYR A 97 11.92 20.11 1.97
CA TYR A 97 11.20 19.00 1.36
C TYR A 97 10.30 18.35 2.41
N PRO A 98 9.04 18.02 2.07
CA PRO A 98 8.17 17.27 2.98
C PRO A 98 8.82 15.96 3.38
N VAL A 99 8.86 15.70 4.68
CA VAL A 99 9.38 14.45 5.24
C VAL A 99 8.24 13.64 5.85
N VAL A 100 8.38 12.32 5.79
CA VAL A 100 7.42 11.38 6.38
C VAL A 100 8.17 10.48 7.33
N TRP A 101 7.66 10.35 8.55
CA TRP A 101 8.26 9.51 9.58
C TRP A 101 7.19 8.95 10.50
N TYR A 102 7.54 7.94 11.29
CA TYR A 102 6.67 7.44 12.36
C TYR A 102 7.50 6.93 13.54
N GLU A 103 6.90 6.93 14.73
CA GLU A 103 7.43 6.30 15.93
C GLU A 103 6.54 5.14 16.36
N GLY A 104 7.13 4.13 17.01
CA GLY A 104 6.41 2.98 17.52
C GLY A 104 6.21 1.85 16.51
N GLU A 105 5.23 1.00 16.82
CA GLU A 105 4.94 -0.21 16.05
C GLU A 105 3.91 0.05 14.95
N LEU A 106 3.91 -0.83 13.94
CA LEU A 106 2.86 -0.83 12.93
C LEU A 106 1.52 -1.28 13.53
N SER A 107 0.42 -0.87 12.90
CA SER A 107 -0.93 -1.27 13.30
C SER A 107 -1.20 -2.76 13.11
N THR A 108 -2.38 -3.21 13.55
CA THR A 108 -2.88 -4.56 13.30
C THR A 108 -3.56 -4.68 11.94
N GLY A 109 -3.64 -5.91 11.42
CA GLY A 109 -4.04 -6.23 10.04
C GLY A 109 -5.26 -5.50 9.49
N GLU A 110 -5.07 -4.88 8.33
CA GLU A 110 -6.11 -4.34 7.45
C GLU A 110 -6.06 -5.06 6.09
N ILE A 111 -7.20 -5.16 5.39
CA ILE A 111 -7.27 -5.68 4.03
C ILE A 111 -7.57 -4.53 3.07
N ILE A 112 -6.70 -4.34 2.08
CA ILE A 112 -6.87 -3.35 1.01
C ILE A 112 -6.90 -4.03 -0.37
N ASP A 113 -7.42 -3.32 -1.38
CA ASP A 113 -7.22 -3.70 -2.78
C ASP A 113 -5.75 -3.48 -3.17
N ALA A 114 -5.06 -4.54 -3.61
CA ALA A 114 -3.63 -4.48 -3.91
C ALA A 114 -3.32 -3.56 -5.10
N SER A 115 -4.28 -3.30 -5.99
CA SER A 115 -4.13 -2.34 -7.10
C SER A 115 -3.97 -0.89 -6.63
N THR A 116 -4.30 -0.59 -5.36
CA THR A 116 -4.10 0.74 -4.77
C THR A 116 -2.67 1.01 -4.32
N ILE A 117 -1.82 -0.03 -4.27
CA ILE A 117 -0.39 0.14 -3.98
C ILE A 117 0.21 0.95 -5.13
N ALA A 118 0.99 1.99 -4.80
CA ALA A 118 1.55 2.91 -5.79
C ALA A 118 3.06 2.72 -5.96
N CYS A 119 3.77 2.41 -4.87
CA CYS A 119 5.21 2.25 -4.89
C CYS A 119 5.75 1.52 -3.65
N THR A 120 6.98 1.03 -3.75
CA THR A 120 7.82 0.65 -2.61
C THR A 120 8.38 1.88 -1.90
N GLY A 121 8.37 1.85 -0.57
CA GLY A 121 9.00 2.86 0.28
C GLY A 121 10.24 2.31 0.97
N GLY A 122 11.33 3.06 0.95
CA GLY A 122 12.49 2.80 1.80
C GLY A 122 12.19 3.21 3.25
N ARG A 123 12.71 2.46 4.22
CA ARG A 123 12.68 2.84 5.64
C ARG A 123 14.09 2.98 6.19
N VAL A 124 14.34 4.05 6.91
CA VAL A 124 15.59 4.30 7.62
C VAL A 124 15.28 4.45 9.10
N LYS A 125 15.75 3.49 9.90
CA LYS A 125 15.57 3.54 11.35
C LYS A 125 16.60 4.49 11.95
N ASP A 126 16.12 5.43 12.75
CA ASP A 126 16.92 6.40 13.50
C ASP A 126 16.38 6.47 14.93
N ASN A 127 17.08 5.79 15.85
CA ASN A 127 16.64 5.60 17.24
C ASN A 127 15.22 5.02 17.35
N LYS A 128 14.27 5.81 17.91
CA LYS A 128 12.85 5.44 18.08
C LYS A 128 12.01 5.77 16.85
N CYS A 129 12.57 6.52 15.91
CA CYS A 129 11.91 7.00 14.71
C CYS A 129 12.26 6.13 13.51
N CYS A 130 11.32 5.99 12.58
CA CYS A 130 11.52 5.42 11.27
C CYS A 130 11.18 6.46 10.21
N TRP A 131 12.20 6.91 9.49
CA TRP A 131 12.06 7.79 8.34
C TRP A 131 11.63 7.00 7.11
N ILE A 132 10.71 7.55 6.33
CA ILE A 132 10.24 6.93 5.09
C ILE A 132 10.80 7.72 3.91
N VAL A 133 11.46 6.99 3.02
CA VAL A 133 12.00 7.51 1.76
C VAL A 133 11.14 6.97 0.63
N ASP A 134 10.24 7.81 0.12
CA ASP A 134 9.44 7.51 -1.06
C ASP A 134 10.23 7.88 -2.32
N ARG A 135 10.58 6.86 -3.13
CA ARG A 135 11.35 7.04 -4.37
C ARG A 135 10.47 7.18 -5.61
N SER A 136 9.15 7.24 -5.44
CA SER A 136 8.24 7.33 -6.58
C SER A 136 8.20 8.74 -7.17
N SER A 137 8.55 8.85 -8.45
CA SER A 137 8.35 10.05 -9.26
C SER A 137 6.93 10.13 -9.87
N GLY A 138 6.05 9.17 -9.55
CA GLY A 138 4.70 9.04 -10.10
C GLY A 138 4.02 7.72 -9.67
N ALA A 139 2.79 7.48 -10.13
CA ALA A 139 2.07 6.22 -9.91
C ALA A 139 2.25 5.31 -11.13
N GLY A 140 2.67 4.06 -10.93
CA GLY A 140 2.71 3.01 -11.96
C GLY A 140 1.70 1.90 -11.66
N ASP A 141 1.28 1.16 -12.67
CA ASP A 141 0.34 0.04 -12.53
C ASP A 141 1.01 -1.18 -11.90
N ILE A 142 0.23 -2.17 -11.44
CA ILE A 142 0.74 -3.35 -10.72
C ILE A 142 0.35 -4.65 -11.41
N GLU A 143 1.30 -5.57 -11.49
CA GLU A 143 1.11 -6.94 -11.97
C GLU A 143 1.56 -7.99 -10.93
N PHE A 144 0.83 -9.11 -10.89
CA PHE A 144 1.25 -10.29 -10.14
C PHE A 144 2.20 -11.13 -11.00
N ILE A 145 3.27 -11.65 -10.39
CA ILE A 145 4.21 -12.55 -11.06
C ILE A 145 4.14 -13.87 -10.30
N ASP A 146 3.71 -14.91 -11.01
CA ASP A 146 3.86 -16.31 -10.60
C ASP A 146 5.15 -16.81 -11.26
N GLU A 147 6.07 -17.40 -10.48
CA GLU A 147 7.27 -18.08 -10.99
C GLU A 147 6.97 -19.56 -11.26
#